data_AF-A0A6N9UZK0-F1
#
_entry.id   AF-A0A6N9UZK0-F1
#
_cell.length_a   1.000
_cell.length_b   1.000
_cell.length_c   1.000
_cell.angle_alpha   90.00
_cell.angle_beta   90.00
_cell.angle_gamma   90.00
#
_symmetry.space_group_name_H-M   'P 1'
#
loop_
_entity.id
_entity.type
_entity.pdbx_description
1 polymer ?
#
loop_
_entity_poly.entity_id
_entity_poly.type
_entity_poly.pdbx_seq_one_letter_code
_entity_poly.pdbx_strand_id
1 'polypeptide(L)'
;DDFYTGVKRNALAPDELIRAVRIRKADGPQQFSKVGTRNAMVIAVCAFGIALHPRSRTVRTGIGSAAPTPIRAKAAEEFLVAALAE
;
A
#
# COMPACT_ATOMS: atom_id res chain seq x y z
N ASP A 1 4.26 7.54 -4.28
CA ASP A 1 4.21 6.83 -5.57
C ASP A 1 5.53 6.92 -6.35
N ASP A 2 6.48 7.77 -5.94
CA ASP A 2 7.64 8.12 -6.77
C ASP A 2 8.94 7.37 -6.43
N PHE A 3 8.98 6.65 -5.30
CA PHE A 3 10.21 5.98 -4.85
C PHE A 3 10.58 4.76 -5.70
N TYR A 4 9.59 4.03 -6.21
CA TYR A 4 9.81 2.85 -7.05
C TYR A 4 9.76 3.25 -8.53
N THR A 5 10.89 3.17 -9.22
CA THR A 5 11.02 3.58 -10.63
C THR A 5 10.98 2.38 -11.60
N GLY A 6 10.92 1.16 -11.08
CA GLY A 6 10.71 -0.07 -11.85
C GLY A 6 11.16 -1.33 -11.11
N VAL A 7 11.20 -2.46 -11.81
CA VAL A 7 11.67 -3.74 -11.25
C VAL A 7 13.11 -3.58 -10.77
N LYS A 8 13.36 -3.85 -9.49
CA LYS A 8 14.67 -3.71 -8.83
C LYS A 8 15.29 -2.30 -8.96
N ARG A 9 14.46 -1.26 -9.18
CA ARG A 9 14.90 0.13 -9.31
C ARG A 9 14.13 1.02 -8.34
N ASN A 10 14.83 1.96 -7.73
CA ASN A 10 14.28 2.98 -6.85
C ASN A 10 14.88 4.35 -7.18
N ALA A 11 14.42 5.39 -6.48
CA ALA A 11 14.81 6.77 -6.72
C ALA A 11 16.07 7.23 -5.95
N LEU A 12 16.78 6.32 -5.25
CA LEU A 12 17.96 6.70 -4.47
C LEU A 12 19.11 7.16 -5.36
N ALA A 13 19.84 8.18 -4.93
CA ALA A 13 21.15 8.51 -5.49
C ALA A 13 22.21 7.46 -5.06
N PRO A 14 23.33 7.33 -5.80
CA PRO A 14 24.49 6.59 -5.31
C PRO A 14 24.91 7.14 -3.95
N ASP A 15 25.06 6.28 -2.95
CA ASP A 15 25.40 6.60 -1.55
C ASP A 15 24.30 7.28 -0.70
N GLU A 16 23.07 7.37 -1.20
CA GLU A 16 21.94 7.82 -0.36
C GLU A 16 21.47 6.72 0.60
N LEU A 17 21.33 7.08 1.89
CA LEU A 17 20.82 6.18 2.93
C LEU A 17 19.41 6.58 3.39
N ILE A 18 18.46 5.62 3.33
CA ILE A 18 17.14 5.80 3.95
C ILE A 18 17.29 5.83 5.47
N ARG A 19 17.23 7.02 6.06
CA ARG A 19 17.32 7.21 7.52
C ARG A 19 16.02 6.89 8.26
N ALA A 20 14.88 7.21 7.66
CA ALA A 20 13.58 7.09 8.32
C ALA A 20 12.44 7.02 7.32
N VAL A 21 11.39 6.27 7.69
CA VAL A 21 10.08 6.34 7.04
C VAL A 21 9.11 6.97 8.05
N ARG A 22 8.53 8.11 7.69
CA ARG A 22 7.57 8.81 8.55
C ARG A 22 6.15 8.41 8.16
N ILE A 23 5.48 7.70 9.06
CA ILE A 23 4.10 7.26 8.88
C ILE A 23 3.24 8.01 9.90
N ARG A 24 2.16 8.64 9.44
CA ARG A 24 1.18 9.24 10.35
C ARG A 24 0.47 8.15 11.13
N LYS A 25 0.18 8.39 12.41
CA LYS A 25 -0.66 7.49 13.20
C LYS A 25 -1.99 7.31 12.48
N ALA A 26 -2.45 6.07 12.35
CA ALA A 26 -3.74 5.78 11.75
C ALA A 26 -4.86 6.40 12.57
N ASP A 27 -5.82 6.97 11.88
CA ASP A 27 -7.00 7.65 12.43
C ASP A 27 -8.29 6.83 12.22
N GLY A 28 -8.17 5.62 11.67
CA GLY A 28 -9.27 4.72 11.41
C GLY A 28 -8.82 3.26 11.21
N PRO A 29 -9.76 2.35 10.92
CA PRO A 29 -9.48 0.93 10.74
C PRO A 29 -8.49 0.66 9.59
N GLN A 30 -7.66 -0.35 9.80
CA GLN A 30 -6.71 -0.85 8.81
C GLN A 30 -6.80 -2.37 8.76
N GLN A 31 -6.69 -2.94 7.57
CA GLN A 31 -6.63 -4.38 7.37
C GLN A 31 -5.54 -4.73 6.36
N PHE A 32 -4.85 -5.83 6.62
CA PHE A 32 -3.84 -6.38 5.72
C PHE A 32 -4.04 -7.87 5.53
N SER A 33 -4.06 -8.30 4.28
CA SER A 33 -4.15 -9.71 3.90
C SER A 33 -2.92 -10.09 3.10
N LYS A 34 -2.23 -11.13 3.57
CA LYS A 34 -1.09 -11.74 2.90
C LYS A 34 -1.50 -13.10 2.35
N VAL A 35 -1.46 -13.25 1.04
CA VAL A 35 -1.85 -14.49 0.36
C VAL A 35 -0.58 -15.26 -0.01
N GLY A 36 -0.52 -16.54 0.37
CA GLY A 36 0.59 -17.43 0.06
C GLY A 36 0.16 -18.88 0.13
N THR A 37 1.06 -19.79 -0.25
CA THR A 37 0.81 -21.24 -0.28
C THR A 37 0.73 -21.89 1.10
N ARG A 38 1.11 -21.15 2.15
CA ARG A 38 1.02 -21.56 3.55
C ARG A 38 0.86 -20.36 4.47
N ASN A 39 0.48 -20.62 5.73
CA ASN A 39 0.07 -19.57 6.67
C ASN A 39 1.22 -18.71 7.22
N ALA A 40 2.47 -19.17 7.17
CA ALA A 40 3.60 -18.45 7.76
C ALA A 40 4.91 -18.64 6.96
N MET A 41 5.86 -17.72 7.16
CA MET A 41 7.22 -17.80 6.58
C MET A 41 7.23 -18.04 5.06
N VAL A 42 6.40 -17.34 4.30
CA VAL A 42 6.30 -17.46 2.84
C VAL A 42 6.35 -16.09 2.16
N ILE A 43 6.90 -16.02 0.95
CA ILE A 43 6.79 -14.83 0.10
C ILE A 43 5.33 -14.73 -0.37
N ALA A 44 4.75 -13.53 -0.29
CA ALA A 44 3.39 -13.32 -0.71
C ALA A 44 3.26 -13.55 -2.23
N VAL A 45 2.31 -14.40 -2.64
CA VAL A 45 1.83 -14.45 -4.03
C VAL A 45 1.16 -13.11 -4.37
N CYS A 46 0.35 -12.60 -3.44
CA CYS A 46 -0.24 -11.27 -3.47
C CYS A 46 -0.42 -10.77 -2.04
N ALA A 47 -0.35 -9.46 -1.85
CA ALA A 47 -0.75 -8.84 -0.59
C ALA A 47 -1.65 -7.63 -0.86
N PHE A 48 -2.64 -7.42 0.00
CA PHE A 48 -3.53 -6.27 -0.07
C PHE A 48 -3.64 -5.61 1.30
N GLY A 49 -3.43 -4.31 1.33
CA GLY A 49 -3.70 -3.45 2.48
C GLY A 49 -4.79 -2.44 2.15
N ILE A 50 -5.65 -2.18 3.12
CA ILE A 50 -6.66 -1.11 3.06
C ILE A 50 -6.65 -0.33 4.37
N ALA A 51 -6.80 0.98 4.28
CA ALA A 51 -6.96 1.88 5.40
C ALA A 51 -8.10 2.86 5.15
N LEU A 52 -8.98 3.01 6.13
CA LEU A 52 -10.00 4.06 6.14
C LEU A 52 -9.46 5.25 6.94
N HIS A 53 -9.66 6.46 6.40
CA HIS A 53 -9.24 7.71 7.01
C HIS A 53 -10.44 8.62 7.30
N PRO A 54 -11.15 8.43 8.43
CA PRO A 54 -12.36 9.17 8.75
C PRO A 54 -12.17 10.69 8.77
N ARG A 55 -11.01 11.19 9.23
CA ARG A 55 -10.78 12.65 9.33
C ARG A 55 -10.71 13.33 7.97
N SER A 56 -10.13 12.65 6.98
CA SER A 56 -10.06 13.17 5.60
C SER A 56 -11.16 12.64 4.69
N ARG A 57 -12.01 11.73 5.18
CA ARG A 57 -13.03 11.00 4.41
C ARG A 57 -12.43 10.35 3.15
N THR A 58 -11.27 9.70 3.30
CA THR A 58 -10.61 9.02 2.20
C THR A 58 -10.36 7.55 2.52
N VAL A 59 -10.21 6.75 1.47
CA VAL A 59 -9.76 5.36 1.54
C VAL A 59 -8.41 5.26 0.82
N ARG A 60 -7.48 4.50 1.38
CA ARG A 60 -6.21 4.18 0.74
C ARG A 60 -5.98 2.69 0.71
N THR A 61 -5.33 2.25 -0.36
CA THR A 61 -5.01 0.85 -0.62
C THR A 61 -3.54 0.68 -0.97
N GLY A 62 -3.05 -0.55 -0.82
CA GLY A 62 -1.74 -0.96 -1.31
C GLY A 62 -1.76 -2.41 -1.75
N ILE A 63 -1.22 -2.69 -2.93
CA ILE A 63 -1.10 -4.03 -3.50
C ILE A 63 0.38 -4.37 -3.63
N GLY A 64 0.77 -5.53 -3.12
CA GLY A 64 2.10 -6.11 -3.26
C GLY A 64 2.09 -7.38 -4.13
N SER A 65 3.22 -7.67 -4.76
CA SER A 65 3.47 -8.88 -5.59
C SER A 65 2.57 -9.08 -6.82
N ALA A 66 1.62 -8.18 -7.11
CA ALA A 66 0.73 -8.27 -8.28
C ALA A 66 1.07 -7.27 -9.41
N ALA A 67 2.20 -6.57 -9.30
CA ALA A 67 2.70 -5.63 -10.29
C ALA A 67 4.24 -5.50 -10.19
N PRO A 68 4.92 -4.91 -11.20
CA PRO A 68 6.38 -4.69 -11.19
C PRO A 68 6.89 -3.88 -9.98
N THR A 69 6.04 -3.04 -9.40
CA THR A 69 6.26 -2.24 -8.19
C THR A 69 5.01 -2.28 -7.32
N PRO A 70 5.08 -1.91 -6.02
CA PRO A 70 3.87 -1.74 -5.21
C PRO A 70 2.96 -0.67 -5.81
N ILE A 71 1.66 -0.96 -5.91
CA ILE A 71 0.68 -0.05 -6.52
C ILE A 71 -0.50 0.22 -5.58
N ARG A 72 -1.25 1.29 -5.85
CA ARG A 72 -2.56 1.53 -5.25
C ARG A 72 -3.67 1.18 -6.24
N ALA A 73 -4.78 0.67 -5.72
CA ALA A 73 -6.01 0.47 -6.50
C ALA A 73 -6.85 1.75 -6.49
N LYS A 74 -6.43 2.79 -7.22
CA LYS A 74 -7.11 4.12 -7.19
C LYS A 74 -8.60 4.05 -7.52
N ALA A 75 -8.98 3.27 -8.53
CA ALA A 75 -10.40 3.08 -8.87
C ALA A 75 -11.21 2.46 -7.72
N ALA A 76 -10.63 1.53 -6.96
CA ALA A 76 -11.28 0.95 -5.78
C ALA A 76 -11.32 1.95 -4.60
N GLU A 77 -10.27 2.77 -4.42
CA GLU A 77 -10.28 3.88 -3.46
C GLU A 77 -11.44 4.84 -3.74
N GLU A 78 -11.59 5.28 -4.99
CA GLU A 78 -12.64 6.20 -5.43
C GLU A 78 -14.04 5.62 -5.25
N PHE A 79 -14.24 4.36 -5.67
CA PHE A 79 -15.49 3.65 -5.48
C PHE A 79 -15.89 3.58 -4.00
N LEU A 80 -14.97 3.17 -3.12
CA LEU A 80 -15.26 3.06 -1.69
C LEU A 80 -15.51 4.42 -1.03
N VAL A 81 -14.80 5.47 -1.44
CA VAL A 81 -15.07 6.82 -0.95
C VAL A 81 -16.48 7.27 -1.31
N ALA A 82 -16.93 7.01 -2.54
CA ALA A 82 -18.30 7.32 -2.96
C ALA A 82 -19.34 6.51 -2.18
N ALA A 83 -19.13 5.20 -2.06
CA ALA A 83 -20.05 4.31 -1.34
C ALA A 83 -20.18 4.63 0.17
N LEU A 84 -19.14 5.19 0.79
CA LEU A 84 -19.16 5.62 2.20
C LEU A 84 -19.70 7.04 2.40
N ALA A 85 -20.01 7.76 1.33
CA ALA A 85 -20.61 9.09 1.38
C ALA A 85 -22.15 9.07 1.31
N GLU A 86 -22.72 7.97 0.84
CA GLU A 86 -24.14 7.62 0.94
C GLU A 86 -24.53 7.29 2.39
#